data_AF-A0A3D2SDX9-F1
#
_entry.id   AF-A0A3D2SDX9-F1
#
_cell.length_a   1.000
_cell.length_b   1.000
_cell.length_c   1.000
_cell.angle_alpha   90.00
_cell.angle_beta   90.00
_cell.angle_gamma   90.00
#
_symmetry.space_group_name_H-M   'P 1'
#
loop_
_entity.id
_entity.type
_entity.pdbx_description
1 polymer ?
#
loop_
_entity_poly.entity_id
_entity_poly.type
_entity_poly.pdbx_seq_one_letter_code
_entity_poly.pdbx_strand_id
1 'polypeptide(L)'
;MELSKSNVIFDQEAHTYELCGVPLSGITSVITRHLFPRKYDNVPKYILDNAAQRGSFIHEQIELADSLGIVPPCDEAQNYLEQIKKEGLVVEDSEYLVSDNKHYASCIDKVFRKNETTFHLGDIKTTYKLDKEYVRWQLSICAYLFELQNAGAKVERLLGIWLRGDKVDFVDVERIPNEIIVHLLACDLAGTQFINPYALPEKEGNLPAKYQDMEQAILEIDEQAKFWADKKKELIEGVMKEMIAAGVYNWKGENIQFVRKKDSIRNDFDKKAFEKDHSDLYKKYLKETPVVGSVTLKIS
;
A
#
# COMPACT_ATOMS: atom_id res chain seq x y z
N MET A 1 32.98 -1.46 -0.51
CA MET A 1 32.88 -2.32 -1.70
C MET A 1 31.87 -1.74 -2.68
N GLU A 2 32.07 -1.95 -3.97
CA GLU A 2 31.09 -1.60 -5.02
C GLU A 2 30.10 -2.75 -5.21
N LEU A 3 28.83 -2.42 -5.50
CA LEU A 3 27.80 -3.41 -5.79
C LEU A 3 27.90 -3.87 -7.25
N SER A 4 27.72 -5.17 -7.47
CA SER A 4 27.75 -5.80 -8.78
C SER A 4 26.41 -5.61 -9.49
N LYS A 5 26.42 -5.23 -10.76
CA LYS A 5 25.18 -5.17 -11.55
C LYS A 5 24.83 -6.55 -12.10
N SER A 6 23.55 -6.92 -12.02
CA SER A 6 23.06 -8.15 -12.63
C SER A 6 23.09 -8.06 -14.16
N ASN A 7 23.33 -9.18 -14.83
CA ASN A 7 23.20 -9.30 -16.29
C ASN A 7 21.76 -9.58 -16.73
N VAL A 8 20.84 -9.78 -15.77
CA VAL A 8 19.42 -9.96 -16.05
C VAL A 8 18.86 -8.66 -16.64
N ILE A 9 18.05 -8.79 -17.68
CA ILE A 9 17.29 -7.71 -18.28
C ILE A 9 15.91 -7.73 -17.61
N PHE A 10 15.55 -6.61 -17.00
CA PHE A 10 14.19 -6.39 -16.48
C PHE A 10 13.42 -5.54 -17.48
N ASP A 11 12.31 -6.08 -17.98
CA ASP A 11 11.32 -5.32 -18.74
C ASP A 11 10.29 -4.77 -17.76
N GLN A 12 10.34 -3.45 -17.54
CA GLN A 12 9.47 -2.77 -16.58
C GLN A 12 8.00 -2.74 -17.02
N GLU A 13 7.74 -2.67 -18.33
CA GLU A 13 6.37 -2.60 -18.88
C GLU A 13 5.71 -3.98 -18.82
N ALA A 14 6.42 -5.02 -19.25
CA ALA A 14 5.93 -6.40 -19.17
C ALA A 14 6.04 -7.00 -17.76
N HIS A 15 6.82 -6.38 -16.88
CA HIS A 15 7.18 -6.87 -15.54
C HIS A 15 7.81 -8.29 -15.59
N THR A 16 8.76 -8.49 -16.52
CA THR A 16 9.42 -9.77 -16.77
C THR A 16 10.93 -9.69 -16.65
N TYR A 17 11.55 -10.82 -16.30
CA TYR A 17 13.00 -10.95 -16.16
C TYR A 17 13.54 -11.94 -17.19
N GLU A 18 14.63 -11.59 -17.87
CA GLU A 18 15.29 -12.46 -18.85
C GLU A 18 16.81 -12.45 -18.68
N LEU A 19 17.45 -13.62 -18.85
CA LEU A 19 18.89 -13.75 -18.94
C LEU A 19 19.24 -14.52 -20.21
N CYS A 20 19.91 -13.85 -21.16
CA CYS A 20 20.36 -14.47 -22.42
C CYS A 20 19.23 -15.20 -23.19
N GLY A 21 18.03 -14.61 -23.29
CA GLY A 21 16.88 -15.25 -23.95
C GLY A 21 16.12 -16.26 -23.09
N VAL A 22 16.54 -16.49 -21.84
CA VAL A 22 15.86 -17.41 -20.91
C VAL A 22 15.04 -16.61 -19.90
N PRO A 23 13.72 -16.83 -19.79
CA PRO A 23 12.89 -16.14 -18.80
C PRO A 23 13.17 -16.65 -17.38
N LEU A 24 13.22 -15.73 -16.42
CA LEU A 24 13.39 -16.01 -14.99
C LEU A 24 12.08 -15.72 -14.25
N SER A 25 11.85 -16.43 -13.15
CA SER A 25 10.69 -16.20 -12.29
C SER A 25 10.96 -15.08 -11.29
N GLY A 26 10.04 -14.12 -11.20
CA GLY A 26 10.02 -13.12 -10.12
C GLY A 26 9.75 -13.78 -8.76
N ILE A 27 10.40 -13.30 -7.70
CA ILE A 27 10.22 -13.86 -6.34
C ILE A 27 8.80 -13.69 -5.80
N THR A 28 8.10 -12.62 -6.20
CA THR A 28 6.69 -12.36 -5.84
C THR A 28 5.78 -13.51 -6.28
N SER A 29 6.06 -14.11 -7.44
CA SER A 29 5.32 -15.26 -7.92
C SER A 29 5.59 -16.51 -7.08
N VAL A 30 6.84 -16.72 -6.65
CA VAL A 30 7.20 -17.83 -5.73
C VAL A 30 6.49 -17.69 -4.40
N ILE A 31 6.54 -16.49 -3.80
CA ILE A 31 5.87 -16.17 -2.52
C ILE A 31 4.37 -16.41 -2.62
N THR A 32 3.74 -15.94 -3.71
CA THR A 32 2.31 -16.12 -3.92
C THR A 32 1.96 -17.61 -4.02
N ARG A 33 2.67 -18.37 -4.87
CA ARG A 33 2.40 -19.81 -5.07
C ARG A 33 2.54 -20.63 -3.77
N HIS A 34 3.61 -20.39 -3.02
CA HIS A 34 3.98 -21.27 -1.92
C HIS A 34 3.48 -20.83 -0.55
N LEU A 35 3.39 -19.53 -0.31
CA LEU A 35 3.17 -18.97 1.03
C LEU A 35 1.79 -18.33 1.17
N PHE A 36 1.30 -17.69 0.11
CA PHE A 36 0.04 -16.94 0.15
C PHE A 36 -0.87 -17.18 -1.07
N PRO A 37 -1.20 -18.44 -1.42
CA PRO A 37 -1.87 -18.77 -2.68
C PRO A 37 -3.29 -18.22 -2.83
N ARG A 38 -3.92 -17.80 -1.72
CA ARG A 38 -5.31 -17.32 -1.68
C ARG A 38 -5.43 -15.85 -1.27
N LYS A 39 -4.34 -15.09 -1.23
CA LYS A 39 -4.27 -13.74 -0.62
C LYS A 39 -5.22 -12.73 -1.26
N TYR A 40 -5.59 -12.93 -2.51
CA TYR A 40 -6.38 -11.97 -3.29
C TYR A 40 -7.57 -12.59 -4.01
N ASP A 41 -7.94 -13.85 -3.70
CA ASP A 41 -8.97 -14.61 -4.42
C ASP A 41 -10.33 -13.90 -4.45
N ASN A 42 -10.63 -13.13 -3.40
CA ASN A 42 -11.91 -12.43 -3.26
C ASN A 42 -11.82 -10.92 -3.49
N VAL A 43 -10.67 -10.41 -3.93
CA VAL A 43 -10.49 -8.98 -4.22
C VAL A 43 -10.79 -8.73 -5.71
N PRO A 44 -11.77 -7.88 -6.04
CA PRO A 44 -12.05 -7.53 -7.44
C PRO A 44 -10.81 -7.01 -8.17
N LYS A 45 -10.59 -7.50 -9.41
CA LYS A 45 -9.40 -7.15 -10.21
C LYS A 45 -9.15 -5.65 -10.34
N TYR A 46 -10.20 -4.85 -10.54
CA TYR A 46 -10.04 -3.39 -10.68
C TYR A 46 -9.49 -2.71 -9.41
N ILE A 47 -9.72 -3.29 -8.23
CA ILE A 47 -9.16 -2.81 -6.97
C ILE A 47 -7.66 -3.10 -6.93
N LEU A 48 -7.27 -4.32 -7.28
CA LEU A 48 -5.86 -4.72 -7.38
C LEU A 48 -5.10 -3.90 -8.42
N ASP A 49 -5.70 -3.69 -9.60
CA ASP A 49 -5.11 -2.89 -10.68
C ASP A 49 -4.91 -1.43 -10.22
N ASN A 50 -5.89 -0.82 -9.54
CA ASN A 50 -5.76 0.54 -9.00
C ASN A 50 -4.69 0.63 -7.90
N ALA A 51 -4.63 -0.36 -7.01
CA ALA A 51 -3.61 -0.43 -5.96
C ALA A 51 -2.20 -0.56 -6.56
N ALA A 52 -2.04 -1.38 -7.59
CA ALA A 52 -0.79 -1.54 -8.32
C ALA A 52 -0.37 -0.24 -9.00
N GLN A 53 -1.28 0.42 -9.73
CA GLN A 53 -0.98 1.71 -10.39
C GLN A 53 -0.54 2.79 -9.40
N ARG A 54 -1.24 2.93 -8.26
CA ARG A 54 -0.84 3.87 -7.21
C ARG A 54 0.52 3.50 -6.61
N GLY A 55 0.76 2.21 -6.36
CA GLY A 55 2.05 1.71 -5.87
C GLY A 55 3.19 2.06 -6.82
N SER A 56 3.06 1.72 -8.11
CA SER A 56 4.06 2.03 -9.14
C SER A 56 4.35 3.53 -9.24
N PHE A 57 3.32 4.37 -9.22
CA PHE A 57 3.51 5.83 -9.22
C PHE A 57 4.33 6.30 -8.01
N ILE A 58 4.01 5.83 -6.80
CA ILE A 58 4.73 6.23 -5.58
C ILE A 58 6.20 5.76 -5.62
N HIS A 59 6.47 4.54 -6.08
CA HIS A 59 7.85 4.04 -6.26
C HIS A 59 8.64 4.93 -7.23
N GLU A 60 8.05 5.23 -8.40
CA GLU A 60 8.69 6.08 -9.41
C GLU A 60 9.00 7.48 -8.86
N GLN A 61 8.06 8.10 -8.13
CA GLN A 61 8.30 9.41 -7.52
C GLN A 61 9.43 9.39 -6.49
N ILE A 62 9.52 8.31 -5.70
CA ILE A 62 10.58 8.12 -4.71
C ILE A 62 11.94 7.88 -5.40
N GLU A 63 11.99 7.07 -6.45
CA GLU A 63 13.20 6.82 -7.24
C GLU A 63 13.72 8.10 -7.89
N LEU A 64 12.83 8.89 -8.51
CA LEU A 64 13.17 10.18 -9.11
C LEU A 64 13.68 11.16 -8.05
N ALA A 65 13.05 11.20 -6.88
CA ALA A 65 13.48 12.08 -5.79
C ALA A 65 14.86 11.68 -5.23
N ASP A 66 15.11 10.39 -5.00
CA ASP A 66 16.40 9.90 -4.53
C ASP A 66 17.52 10.17 -5.55
N SER A 67 17.22 10.04 -6.85
CA SER A 67 18.21 10.20 -7.93
C SER A 67 18.50 11.66 -8.30
N LEU A 68 17.47 12.51 -8.31
CA LEU A 68 17.56 13.88 -8.82
C LEU A 68 17.50 14.96 -7.72
N GLY A 69 17.16 14.58 -6.49
CA GLY A 69 16.96 15.51 -5.38
C GLY A 69 15.76 16.45 -5.59
N ILE A 70 14.75 16.02 -6.36
CA ILE A 70 13.55 16.81 -6.63
C ILE A 70 12.53 16.66 -5.49
N VAL A 71 11.68 17.67 -5.33
CA VAL A 71 10.54 17.60 -4.41
C VAL A 71 9.43 16.79 -5.10
N PRO A 72 9.03 15.63 -4.56
CA PRO A 72 8.02 14.81 -5.20
C PRO A 72 6.61 15.41 -5.00
N PRO A 73 5.69 15.17 -5.94
CA PRO A 73 4.35 15.79 -5.93
C PRO A 73 3.36 15.10 -4.99
N CYS A 74 3.71 13.95 -4.41
CA CYS A 74 2.83 13.19 -3.51
C CYS A 74 3.36 13.18 -2.07
N ASP A 75 2.43 13.23 -1.12
CA ASP A 75 2.71 13.27 0.31
C ASP A 75 3.50 12.04 0.77
N GLU A 76 3.18 10.85 0.25
CA GLU A 76 3.88 9.61 0.59
C GLU A 76 5.39 9.69 0.31
N ALA A 77 5.77 10.22 -0.86
CA ALA A 77 7.17 10.35 -1.23
C ALA A 77 7.87 11.47 -0.42
N GLN A 78 7.18 12.57 -0.11
CA GLN A 78 7.74 13.61 0.76
C GLN A 78 8.00 13.07 2.18
N ASN A 79 7.02 12.37 2.74
CA ASN A 79 7.10 11.75 4.07
C ASN A 79 8.23 10.71 4.14
N TYR A 80 8.42 9.94 3.07
CA TYR A 80 9.55 9.02 2.94
C TYR A 80 10.90 9.76 3.04
N LEU A 81 11.10 10.84 2.28
CA LEU A 81 12.35 11.61 2.28
C LEU A 81 12.66 12.20 3.66
N GLU A 82 11.63 12.73 4.33
CA GLU A 82 11.76 13.24 5.70
C GLU A 82 12.16 12.15 6.69
N GLN A 83 11.52 10.97 6.60
CA GLN A 83 11.80 9.85 7.50
C GLN A 83 13.19 9.25 7.27
N ILE A 84 13.65 9.11 6.02
CA ILE A 84 15.02 8.67 5.71
C ILE A 84 16.04 9.61 6.34
N LYS A 85 15.86 10.92 6.16
CA LYS A 85 16.76 11.92 6.72
C LYS A 85 16.80 11.85 8.24
N LYS A 86 15.65 11.62 8.87
CA LYS A 86 15.51 11.47 10.33
C LYS A 86 16.20 10.22 10.86
N GLU A 87 16.10 9.09 10.15
CA GLU A 87 16.78 7.84 10.52
C GLU A 87 18.28 7.82 10.14
N GLY A 88 18.73 8.77 9.32
CA GLY A 88 20.11 8.82 8.85
C GLY A 88 20.46 7.69 7.90
N LEU A 89 19.48 7.18 7.15
CA LEU A 89 19.70 6.15 6.14
C LEU A 89 20.33 6.76 4.88
N VAL A 90 21.35 6.10 4.34
CA VAL A 90 22.04 6.54 3.12
C VAL A 90 21.62 5.61 1.99
N VAL A 91 20.87 6.13 1.02
CA VAL A 91 20.46 5.39 -0.18
C VAL A 91 21.70 5.06 -1.00
N GLU A 92 21.92 3.77 -1.24
CA GLU A 92 22.98 3.26 -2.13
C GLU A 92 22.44 3.06 -3.54
N ASP A 93 21.28 2.42 -3.67
CA ASP A 93 20.66 2.12 -4.95
C ASP A 93 19.14 1.94 -4.77
N SER A 94 18.40 2.13 -5.85
CA SER A 94 16.94 1.98 -5.93
C SER A 94 16.60 1.01 -7.05
N GLU A 95 15.52 0.22 -6.88
CA GLU A 95 15.13 -0.80 -7.85
C GLU A 95 16.30 -1.74 -8.24
N TYR A 96 17.14 -2.07 -7.24
CA TYR A 96 18.38 -2.80 -7.45
C TYR A 96 18.12 -4.25 -7.83
N LEU A 97 18.47 -4.61 -9.06
CA LEU A 97 18.21 -5.94 -9.62
C LEU A 97 19.16 -7.00 -9.06
N VAL A 98 18.58 -8.02 -8.44
CA VAL A 98 19.28 -9.20 -7.91
C VAL A 98 18.79 -10.48 -8.58
N SER A 99 19.70 -11.44 -8.75
CA SER A 99 19.38 -12.75 -9.34
C SER A 99 20.32 -13.85 -8.85
N ASP A 100 19.84 -15.10 -8.93
CA ASP A 100 20.70 -16.29 -8.85
C ASP A 100 21.41 -16.60 -10.19
N ASN A 101 21.20 -15.75 -11.21
CA ASN A 101 21.65 -15.88 -12.58
C ASN A 101 21.21 -17.18 -13.27
N LYS A 102 20.08 -17.76 -12.84
CA LYS A 102 19.64 -19.06 -13.37
C LYS A 102 18.12 -19.21 -13.45
N HIS A 103 17.40 -18.95 -12.36
CA HIS A 103 15.98 -19.24 -12.24
C HIS A 103 15.17 -18.07 -11.70
N TYR A 104 15.77 -17.23 -10.86
CA TYR A 104 15.03 -16.21 -10.11
C TYR A 104 15.68 -14.84 -10.20
N ALA A 105 14.84 -13.80 -10.24
CA ALA A 105 15.27 -12.41 -10.15
C ALA A 105 14.24 -11.55 -9.41
N SER A 106 14.68 -10.41 -8.89
CA SER A 106 13.81 -9.38 -8.31
C SER A 106 14.52 -8.04 -8.31
N CYS A 107 13.75 -6.96 -8.39
CA CYS A 107 14.23 -5.64 -7.99
C CYS A 107 14.03 -5.48 -6.47
N ILE A 108 15.02 -4.89 -5.81
CA ILE A 108 14.92 -4.45 -4.41
C ILE A 108 14.62 -2.96 -4.44
N ASP A 109 13.48 -2.56 -3.89
CA ASP A 109 13.03 -1.17 -3.96
C ASP A 109 14.09 -0.20 -3.44
N LYS A 110 14.70 -0.51 -2.27
CA LYS A 110 15.77 0.29 -1.68
C LYS A 110 16.90 -0.53 -1.09
N VAL A 111 18.13 -0.13 -1.44
CA VAL A 111 19.36 -0.58 -0.78
C VAL A 111 19.95 0.61 -0.04
N PHE A 112 20.19 0.47 1.26
CA PHE A 112 20.85 1.48 2.07
C PHE A 112 22.25 1.02 2.48
N ARG A 113 23.25 1.89 2.34
CA ARG A 113 24.61 1.62 2.80
C ARG A 113 24.78 2.04 4.25
N LYS A 114 25.20 1.10 5.11
CA LYS A 114 25.63 1.38 6.49
C LYS A 114 27.13 1.63 6.58
N ASN A 115 27.92 0.78 5.91
CA ASN A 115 29.38 0.92 5.84
C ASN A 115 29.92 0.25 4.56
N GLU A 116 31.23 -0.01 4.49
CA GLU A 116 31.87 -0.56 3.30
C GLU A 116 31.30 -1.90 2.82
N THR A 117 30.84 -2.77 3.72
CA THR A 117 30.35 -4.12 3.42
C THR A 117 28.97 -4.43 3.97
N THR A 118 28.39 -3.54 4.80
CA THR A 118 27.10 -3.75 5.46
C THR A 118 26.02 -2.87 4.85
N PHE A 119 24.87 -3.48 4.58
CA PHE A 119 23.72 -2.87 3.91
C PHE A 119 22.41 -3.17 4.65
N HIS A 120 21.38 -2.39 4.34
CA HIS A 120 20.00 -2.61 4.73
C HIS A 120 19.14 -2.66 3.48
N LEU A 121 18.09 -3.48 3.50
CA LEU A 121 17.15 -3.57 2.38
C LEU A 121 15.79 -3.04 2.82
N GLY A 122 15.19 -2.22 1.96
CA GLY A 122 13.86 -1.67 2.13
C GLY A 122 12.91 -2.17 1.05
N ASP A 123 11.68 -2.43 1.43
CA ASP A 123 10.57 -2.74 0.54
C ASP A 123 9.42 -1.77 0.84
N ILE A 124 9.04 -1.00 -0.17
CA ILE A 124 8.02 0.03 -0.10
C ILE A 124 6.65 -0.63 -0.24
N LYS A 125 5.76 -0.32 0.70
CA LYS A 125 4.39 -0.82 0.71
C LYS A 125 3.42 0.32 0.90
N THR A 126 2.50 0.46 -0.05
CA THR A 126 1.46 1.48 -0.04
C THR A 126 0.07 0.91 0.28
N THR A 127 0.04 -0.35 0.76
CA THR A 127 -1.18 -1.11 1.07
C THR A 127 -1.93 -0.55 2.26
N TYR A 128 -3.20 -0.96 2.43
CA TYR A 128 -4.00 -0.48 3.57
C TYR A 128 -3.34 -0.78 4.92
N LYS A 129 -2.87 -2.01 5.05
CA LYS A 129 -2.17 -2.51 6.21
C LYS A 129 -0.88 -3.12 5.74
N LEU A 130 0.20 -2.87 6.47
CA LEU A 130 1.47 -3.53 6.23
C LEU A 130 1.33 -5.03 6.54
N ASP A 131 1.50 -5.85 5.52
CA ASP A 131 1.62 -7.30 5.68
C ASP A 131 3.08 -7.64 6.01
N LYS A 132 3.40 -7.61 7.30
CA LYS A 132 4.76 -7.82 7.80
C LYS A 132 5.32 -9.19 7.42
N GLU A 133 4.49 -10.23 7.39
CA GLU A 133 4.96 -11.58 7.06
C GLU A 133 5.29 -11.68 5.57
N TYR A 134 4.48 -11.09 4.69
CA TYR A 134 4.79 -11.02 3.27
C TYR A 134 6.11 -10.26 3.01
N VAL A 135 6.27 -9.09 3.62
CA VAL A 135 7.49 -8.27 3.51
C VAL A 135 8.71 -9.01 4.05
N ARG A 136 8.55 -9.71 5.18
CA ARG A 136 9.60 -10.55 5.79
C ARG A 136 10.12 -11.60 4.82
N TRP A 137 9.23 -12.32 4.14
CA TRP A 137 9.62 -13.31 3.14
C TRP A 137 10.28 -12.65 1.93
N GLN A 138 9.67 -11.60 1.37
CA GLN A 138 10.19 -10.89 0.21
C GLN A 138 11.62 -10.37 0.46
N LEU A 139 11.81 -9.62 1.53
CA LEU A 139 13.11 -9.06 1.88
C LEU A 139 14.14 -10.12 2.29
N SER A 140 13.72 -11.24 2.86
CA SER A 140 14.65 -12.34 3.18
C SER A 140 15.16 -13.05 1.91
N ILE A 141 14.30 -13.24 0.91
CA ILE A 141 14.71 -13.76 -0.40
C ILE A 141 15.63 -12.75 -1.09
N CYS A 142 15.26 -11.47 -1.11
CA CYS A 142 16.11 -10.40 -1.65
C CYS A 142 17.48 -10.35 -0.96
N ALA A 143 17.53 -10.46 0.37
CA ALA A 143 18.78 -10.48 1.12
C ALA A 143 19.68 -11.66 0.75
N TYR A 144 19.09 -12.84 0.57
CA TYR A 144 19.82 -14.02 0.10
C TYR A 144 20.40 -13.80 -1.30
N LEU A 145 19.60 -13.34 -2.27
CA LEU A 145 20.05 -13.08 -3.64
C LEU A 145 21.07 -11.94 -3.70
N PHE A 146 20.89 -10.89 -2.90
CA PHE A 146 21.80 -9.77 -2.79
C PHE A 146 23.19 -10.20 -2.31
N GLU A 147 23.26 -10.98 -1.24
CA GLU A 147 24.53 -11.49 -0.71
C GLU A 147 25.18 -12.52 -1.65
N LEU A 148 24.37 -13.29 -2.39
CA LEU A 148 24.85 -14.21 -3.43
C LEU A 148 25.50 -13.46 -4.60
N GLN A 149 24.88 -12.38 -5.06
CA GLN A 149 25.37 -11.55 -6.17
C GLN A 149 26.58 -10.70 -5.75
N ASN A 150 26.60 -10.21 -4.50
CA ASN A 150 27.62 -9.31 -3.98
C ASN A 150 28.51 -10.01 -2.95
N ALA A 151 29.48 -10.79 -3.43
CA ALA A 151 30.40 -11.53 -2.57
C ALA A 151 31.09 -10.59 -1.54
N GLY A 152 30.92 -10.91 -0.26
CA GLY A 152 31.46 -10.13 0.86
C GLY A 152 30.52 -9.04 1.42
N ALA A 153 29.39 -8.77 0.77
CA ALA A 153 28.34 -7.92 1.33
C ALA A 153 27.54 -8.65 2.41
N LYS A 154 27.04 -7.90 3.39
CA LYS A 154 26.15 -8.39 4.43
C LYS A 154 24.93 -7.51 4.58
N VAL A 155 23.75 -8.12 4.55
CA VAL A 155 22.49 -7.45 4.88
C VAL A 155 22.21 -7.63 6.37
N GLU A 156 22.17 -6.52 7.10
CA GLU A 156 21.96 -6.48 8.56
C GLU A 156 20.49 -6.25 8.95
N ARG A 157 19.80 -5.35 8.24
CA ARG A 157 18.45 -4.88 8.57
C ARG A 157 17.53 -5.02 7.37
N LEU A 158 16.29 -5.47 7.61
CA LEU A 158 15.23 -5.58 6.61
C LEU A 158 14.07 -4.68 7.03
N LEU A 159 13.66 -3.77 6.15
CA LEU A 159 12.74 -2.68 6.45
C LEU A 159 11.50 -2.72 5.56
N GLY A 160 10.34 -2.93 6.17
CA GLY A 160 9.07 -2.57 5.55
C GLY A 160 8.87 -1.06 5.63
N ILE A 161 8.91 -0.39 4.49
CA ILE A 161 8.69 1.06 4.35
C ILE A 161 7.22 1.26 4.01
N TRP A 162 6.39 1.45 5.04
CA TRP A 162 4.95 1.61 4.87
C TRP A 162 4.57 3.07 4.68
N LEU A 163 3.99 3.39 3.52
CA LEU A 163 3.64 4.76 3.13
C LEU A 163 2.16 4.85 2.79
N ARG A 164 1.45 5.76 3.45
CA ARG A 164 0.02 5.93 3.21
C ARG A 164 -0.50 7.31 3.53
N GLY A 165 -0.74 8.11 2.49
CA GLY A 165 -1.11 9.51 2.66
C GLY A 165 -0.07 10.22 3.52
N ASP A 166 -0.52 10.77 4.65
CA ASP A 166 0.30 11.46 5.64
C ASP A 166 1.07 10.54 6.60
N LYS A 167 0.85 9.22 6.53
CA LYS A 167 1.47 8.24 7.42
C LYS A 167 2.70 7.61 6.80
N VAL A 168 3.76 7.55 7.60
CA VAL A 168 5.00 6.83 7.32
C VAL A 168 5.38 5.98 8.52
N ASP A 169 5.71 4.72 8.27
CA ASP A 169 6.24 3.82 9.30
C ASP A 169 7.32 2.91 8.71
N PHE A 170 8.48 2.86 9.37
CA PHE A 170 9.61 2.03 8.97
C PHE A 170 9.68 0.87 9.96
N VAL A 171 9.28 -0.30 9.48
CA VAL A 171 9.07 -1.47 10.33
C VAL A 171 10.15 -2.51 10.06
N ASP A 172 10.94 -2.80 11.09
CA ASP A 172 11.87 -3.91 11.05
C ASP A 172 11.16 -5.26 10.96
N VAL A 173 11.65 -6.11 10.06
CA VAL A 173 11.24 -7.52 9.94
C VAL A 173 12.42 -8.45 10.17
N GLU A 174 12.16 -9.57 10.84
CA GLU A 174 13.20 -10.54 11.18
C GLU A 174 13.60 -11.38 9.96
N ARG A 175 14.89 -11.38 9.62
CA ARG A 175 15.43 -12.17 8.51
C ARG A 175 15.19 -13.66 8.69
N ILE A 176 14.64 -14.29 7.66
CA ILE A 176 14.50 -15.75 7.59
C ILE A 176 15.88 -16.37 7.27
N PRO A 177 16.27 -17.46 7.95
CA PRO A 177 17.54 -18.14 7.69
C PRO A 177 17.68 -18.57 6.22
N ASN A 178 18.89 -18.43 5.68
CA ASN A 178 19.17 -18.72 4.27
C ASN A 178 18.84 -20.18 3.91
N GLU A 179 18.97 -21.13 4.84
CA GLU A 179 18.66 -22.54 4.62
C GLU A 179 17.18 -22.75 4.28
N ILE A 180 16.29 -21.98 4.92
CA ILE A 180 14.86 -22.00 4.66
C ILE A 180 14.53 -21.35 3.31
N ILE A 181 15.21 -20.25 2.98
CA ILE A 181 15.06 -19.59 1.66
C ILE A 181 15.49 -20.53 0.53
N VAL A 182 16.66 -21.19 0.68
CA VAL A 182 17.15 -22.16 -0.30
C VAL A 182 16.17 -23.33 -0.43
N HIS A 183 15.61 -23.83 0.67
CA HIS A 183 14.61 -24.89 0.64
C HIS A 183 13.31 -24.47 -0.09
N LEU A 184 12.83 -23.24 0.13
CA LEU A 184 11.69 -22.68 -0.60
C LEU A 184 11.95 -22.64 -2.11
N LEU A 185 13.08 -22.08 -2.54
CA LEU A 185 13.44 -21.97 -3.96
C LEU A 185 13.67 -23.34 -4.63
N ALA A 186 14.20 -24.31 -3.87
CA ALA A 186 14.35 -25.68 -4.33
C ALA A 186 12.99 -26.39 -4.51
N CYS A 187 12.04 -26.16 -3.59
CA CYS A 187 10.68 -26.69 -3.72
C CYS A 187 9.96 -26.14 -4.95
N ASP A 188 10.05 -24.82 -5.20
CA ASP A 188 9.45 -24.18 -6.38
C ASP A 188 10.05 -24.73 -7.68
N LEU A 189 11.39 -24.88 -7.73
CA LEU A 189 12.07 -25.46 -8.89
C LEU A 189 11.69 -26.93 -9.14
N ALA A 190 11.47 -27.70 -8.08
CA ALA A 190 11.04 -29.10 -8.16
C ALA A 190 9.54 -29.27 -8.45
N GLY A 191 8.75 -28.18 -8.45
CA GLY A 191 7.30 -28.23 -8.57
C GLY A 191 6.60 -28.88 -7.36
N THR A 192 7.24 -28.86 -6.19
CA THR A 192 6.72 -29.44 -4.95
C THR A 192 6.27 -28.36 -3.98
N GLN A 193 5.22 -28.60 -3.21
CA GLN A 193 4.73 -27.63 -2.24
C GLN A 193 5.71 -27.45 -1.07
N PHE A 194 6.23 -26.24 -0.91
CA PHE A 194 6.98 -25.85 0.28
C PHE A 194 6.08 -25.87 1.53
N ILE A 195 6.56 -26.49 2.60
CA ILE A 195 5.91 -26.50 3.91
C ILE A 195 6.52 -25.37 4.74
N ASN A 196 5.75 -24.29 4.93
CA ASN A 196 6.20 -23.13 5.69
C ASN A 196 6.35 -23.47 7.19
N PRO A 197 7.58 -23.47 7.75
CA PRO A 197 7.82 -23.80 9.15
C PRO A 197 7.31 -22.72 10.12
N TYR A 198 7.01 -21.52 9.62
CA TYR A 198 6.45 -20.39 10.38
C TYR A 198 4.93 -20.27 10.19
N ALA A 199 4.29 -21.21 9.49
CA ALA A 199 2.84 -21.21 9.34
C ALA A 199 2.21 -21.27 10.74
N LEU A 200 1.51 -20.20 11.11
CA LEU A 200 0.65 -20.24 12.27
C LEU A 200 -0.52 -21.18 11.98
N PRO A 201 -0.95 -22.01 12.94
CA PRO A 201 -2.19 -22.76 12.79
C PRO A 201 -3.30 -21.77 12.43
N GLU A 202 -4.15 -22.11 11.45
CA GLU A 202 -5.38 -21.36 11.21
C GLU A 202 -6.11 -21.25 12.54
N LYS A 203 -6.16 -20.05 13.13
CA LYS A 203 -6.88 -19.84 14.39
C LYS A 203 -8.36 -20.09 14.10
N GLU A 204 -8.90 -21.21 14.57
CA GLU A 204 -10.34 -21.41 14.70
C GLU A 204 -10.90 -20.22 15.50
N GLY A 205 -11.58 -19.30 14.81
CA GLY A 205 -12.18 -18.11 15.41
C GLY A 205 -11.91 -16.78 14.71
N ASN A 206 -10.96 -16.71 13.77
CA ASN A 206 -10.91 -15.58 12.84
C ASN A 206 -11.98 -15.75 11.76
N LEU A 207 -12.67 -14.67 11.39
CA LEU A 207 -13.58 -14.71 10.25
C LEU A 207 -12.84 -15.33 9.04
N PRO A 208 -13.45 -16.25 8.28
CA PRO A 208 -12.84 -16.88 7.11
C PRO A 208 -12.09 -15.88 6.23
N ALA A 209 -10.96 -16.26 5.60
CA ALA A 209 -10.12 -15.37 4.78
C ALA A 209 -10.91 -14.43 3.84
N LYS A 210 -12.03 -14.93 3.30
CA LYS A 210 -13.01 -14.17 2.52
C LYS A 210 -13.46 -12.84 3.17
N TYR A 211 -13.63 -12.79 4.49
CA TYR A 211 -14.02 -11.58 5.21
C TYR A 211 -12.87 -10.60 5.40
N GLN A 212 -11.63 -11.08 5.52
CA GLN A 212 -10.45 -10.20 5.57
C GLN A 212 -10.22 -9.53 4.21
N ASP A 213 -10.40 -10.27 3.11
CA ASP A 213 -10.34 -9.72 1.75
C ASP A 213 -11.45 -8.69 1.51
N MET A 214 -12.67 -8.96 1.99
CA MET A 214 -13.79 -8.03 1.91
C MET A 214 -13.56 -6.79 2.77
N GLU A 215 -13.00 -6.93 3.97
CA GLU A 215 -12.62 -5.81 4.84
C GLU A 215 -11.62 -4.90 4.12
N GLN A 216 -10.55 -5.48 3.57
CA GLN A 216 -9.54 -4.76 2.79
C GLN A 216 -10.17 -3.99 1.62
N ALA A 217 -11.03 -4.63 0.84
CA ALA A 217 -11.71 -4.00 -0.29
C ALA A 217 -12.66 -2.86 0.15
N ILE A 218 -13.44 -3.06 1.22
CA ILE A 218 -14.35 -2.03 1.75
C ILE A 218 -13.56 -0.81 2.20
N LEU A 219 -12.44 -1.03 2.87
CA LEU A 219 -11.60 0.03 3.39
C LEU A 219 -10.91 0.83 2.27
N GLU A 220 -10.46 0.17 1.20
CA GLU A 220 -9.93 0.85 0.02
C GLU A 220 -10.99 1.68 -0.72
N ILE A 221 -12.22 1.16 -0.82
CA ILE A 221 -13.36 1.90 -1.40
C ILE A 221 -13.69 3.13 -0.54
N ASP A 222 -13.73 2.98 0.79
CA ASP A 222 -14.03 4.10 1.69
C ASP A 222 -12.97 5.21 1.59
N GLU A 223 -11.70 4.85 1.45
CA GLU A 223 -10.65 5.84 1.22
C GLU A 223 -10.73 6.52 -0.13
N GLN A 224 -10.97 5.77 -1.21
CA GLN A 224 -11.22 6.38 -2.52
C GLN A 224 -12.41 7.34 -2.43
N ALA A 225 -13.47 6.95 -1.73
CA ALA A 225 -14.63 7.81 -1.51
C ALA A 225 -14.25 9.08 -0.73
N LYS A 226 -13.44 8.99 0.32
CA LYS A 226 -12.92 10.15 1.07
C LYS A 226 -12.05 11.05 0.19
N PHE A 227 -11.08 10.49 -0.53
CA PHE A 227 -10.22 11.22 -1.44
C PHE A 227 -11.03 12.00 -2.49
N TRP A 228 -11.97 11.32 -3.15
CA TRP A 228 -12.85 11.97 -4.14
C TRP A 228 -13.80 12.98 -3.50
N ALA A 229 -14.24 12.77 -2.26
CA ALA A 229 -15.03 13.74 -1.53
C ALA A 229 -14.23 15.01 -1.21
N ASP A 230 -12.98 14.87 -0.77
CA ASP A 230 -12.08 16.01 -0.50
C ASP A 230 -11.71 16.76 -1.77
N LYS A 231 -11.38 16.05 -2.86
CA LYS A 231 -11.15 16.68 -4.17
C LYS A 231 -12.39 17.41 -4.69
N LYS A 232 -13.57 16.82 -4.51
CA LYS A 232 -14.83 17.49 -4.85
C LYS A 232 -15.05 18.75 -3.99
N LYS A 233 -14.71 18.71 -2.71
CA LYS A 233 -14.81 19.87 -1.81
C LYS A 233 -13.86 20.99 -2.23
N GLU A 234 -12.61 20.66 -2.55
CA GLU A 234 -11.60 21.59 -3.08
C GLU A 234 -12.10 22.30 -4.35
N LEU A 235 -12.66 21.53 -5.30
CA LEU A 235 -13.26 22.08 -6.52
C LEU A 235 -14.44 23.00 -6.22
N ILE A 236 -15.34 22.61 -5.31
CA ILE A 236 -16.49 23.45 -4.90
C ILE A 236 -16.01 24.73 -4.22
N GLU A 237 -14.98 24.68 -3.38
CA GLU A 237 -14.38 25.86 -2.75
C GLU A 237 -13.74 26.79 -3.79
N GLY A 238 -13.06 26.24 -4.80
CA GLY A 238 -12.57 26.98 -5.96
C GLY A 238 -13.69 27.70 -6.71
N VAL A 239 -14.77 26.97 -7.05
CA VAL A 239 -15.96 27.56 -7.68
C VAL A 239 -16.57 28.65 -6.82
N MET A 240 -16.65 28.45 -5.49
CA MET A 240 -17.17 29.46 -4.57
C MET A 240 -16.34 30.75 -4.59
N LYS A 241 -15.00 30.66 -4.59
CA LYS A 241 -14.10 31.81 -4.70
C LYS A 241 -14.31 32.59 -5.99
N GLU A 242 -14.40 31.89 -7.13
CA GLU A 242 -14.68 32.50 -8.43
C GLU A 242 -16.06 33.18 -8.47
N MET A 243 -17.10 32.53 -7.92
CA MET A 243 -18.43 33.13 -7.84
C MET A 243 -18.46 34.37 -6.93
N ILE A 244 -17.63 34.44 -5.89
CA ILE A 244 -17.43 35.65 -5.07
C ILE A 244 -16.77 36.75 -5.90
N ALA A 245 -15.64 36.45 -6.56
CA ALA A 245 -14.90 37.42 -7.37
C ALA A 245 -15.75 38.00 -8.51
N ALA A 246 -16.55 37.16 -9.18
CA ALA A 246 -17.45 37.57 -10.25
C ALA A 246 -18.77 38.20 -9.78
N GLY A 247 -19.05 38.23 -8.47
CA GLY A 247 -20.30 38.79 -7.92
C GLY A 247 -21.57 38.01 -8.30
N VAL A 248 -21.45 36.77 -8.77
CA VAL A 248 -22.58 35.96 -9.25
C VAL A 248 -23.12 35.03 -8.14
N TYR A 249 -24.44 34.86 -8.12
CA TYR A 249 -25.13 33.98 -7.15
C TYR A 249 -25.62 32.67 -7.74
N ASN A 250 -25.69 32.56 -9.07
CA ASN A 250 -26.15 31.37 -9.76
C ASN A 250 -25.40 31.26 -11.09
N TRP A 251 -24.90 30.07 -11.39
CA TRP A 251 -24.31 29.73 -12.67
C TRP A 251 -24.83 28.35 -13.09
N LYS A 252 -25.23 28.21 -14.36
CA LYS A 252 -25.79 26.97 -14.90
C LYS A 252 -25.02 26.58 -16.17
N GLY A 253 -24.34 25.46 -16.12
CA GLY A 253 -23.74 24.81 -17.28
C GLY A 253 -24.68 23.75 -17.89
N GLU A 254 -24.18 22.99 -18.86
CA GLU A 254 -24.96 21.94 -19.54
C GLU A 254 -25.34 20.79 -18.60
N ASN A 255 -24.42 20.35 -17.74
CA ASN A 255 -24.61 19.19 -16.86
C ASN A 255 -24.60 19.50 -15.35
N ILE A 256 -24.33 20.76 -14.97
CA ILE A 256 -24.16 21.14 -13.55
C ILE A 256 -24.66 22.57 -13.30
N GLN A 257 -25.16 22.81 -12.09
CA GLN A 257 -25.58 24.13 -11.62
C GLN A 257 -24.91 24.46 -10.28
N PHE A 258 -24.34 25.66 -10.17
CA PHE A 258 -23.79 26.20 -8.93
C PHE A 258 -24.68 27.33 -8.41
N VAL A 259 -25.10 27.22 -7.15
CA VAL A 259 -25.92 28.23 -6.47
C VAL A 259 -25.25 28.64 -5.17
N ARG A 260 -24.93 29.94 -5.06
CA ARG A 260 -24.41 30.55 -3.83
C ARG A 260 -25.58 30.96 -2.94
N LYS A 261 -25.67 30.38 -1.74
CA LYS A 261 -26.66 30.81 -0.73
C LYS A 261 -26.16 32.05 0.00
N LYS A 262 -27.09 32.91 0.42
CA LYS A 262 -26.80 34.00 1.37
C LYS A 262 -26.67 33.41 2.78
N ASP A 263 -25.92 34.08 3.63
CA ASP A 263 -25.83 33.72 5.04
C ASP A 263 -27.23 33.72 5.68
N SER A 264 -27.53 32.66 6.42
CA SER A 264 -28.84 32.47 7.05
C SER A 264 -28.70 31.73 8.36
N ILE A 265 -29.56 32.06 9.33
CA ILE A 265 -29.65 31.33 10.59
C ILE A 265 -30.51 30.08 10.37
N ARG A 266 -29.95 28.91 10.69
CA ARG A 266 -30.67 27.64 10.68
C ARG A 266 -31.27 27.38 12.06
N ASN A 267 -32.59 27.22 12.12
CA ASN A 267 -33.29 26.78 13.33
C ASN A 267 -33.51 25.28 13.23
N ASP A 268 -32.88 24.50 14.11
CA ASP A 268 -33.10 23.07 14.25
C ASP A 268 -33.93 22.78 15.50
N PHE A 269 -34.85 21.82 15.40
CA PHE A 269 -35.64 21.38 16.54
C PHE A 269 -34.81 20.45 17.43
N ASP A 270 -34.59 20.83 18.69
CA ASP A 270 -33.88 19.99 19.65
C ASP A 270 -34.80 18.86 20.14
N LYS A 271 -34.80 17.77 19.37
CA LYS A 271 -35.58 16.57 19.63
C LYS A 271 -35.24 15.94 20.99
N LYS A 272 -33.97 16.00 21.44
CA LYS A 272 -33.53 15.37 22.69
C LYS A 272 -34.02 16.17 23.90
N ALA A 273 -33.88 17.50 23.86
CA ALA A 273 -34.42 18.35 24.91
C ALA A 273 -35.95 18.20 25.01
N PHE A 274 -36.64 18.18 23.86
CA PHE A 274 -38.09 18.02 23.83
C PHE A 274 -38.57 16.66 24.37
N GLU A 275 -37.87 15.56 24.06
CA GLU A 275 -38.19 14.24 24.61
C GLU A 275 -38.02 14.20 26.14
N LYS A 276 -37.01 14.91 26.67
CA LYS A 276 -36.75 15.00 28.11
C LYS A 276 -37.82 15.82 28.84
N ASP A 277 -38.16 17.00 28.31
CA ASP A 277 -39.04 17.96 28.98
C ASP A 277 -40.53 17.65 28.74
N HIS A 278 -40.85 16.98 27.62
CA HIS A 278 -42.21 16.71 27.16
C HIS A 278 -42.41 15.27 26.63
N SER A 279 -41.97 14.28 27.42
CA SER A 279 -42.02 12.85 27.05
C SER A 279 -43.39 12.36 26.57
N ASP A 280 -44.48 12.81 27.22
CA ASP A 280 -45.85 12.39 26.89
C ASP A 280 -46.28 12.86 25.50
N LEU A 281 -45.90 14.09 25.14
CA LEU A 281 -46.15 14.64 23.81
C LEU A 281 -45.25 13.98 22.77
N TYR A 282 -43.97 13.76 23.09
CA TYR A 282 -43.03 13.08 22.19
C TYR A 282 -43.55 11.70 21.75
N LYS A 283 -44.03 10.89 22.70
CA LYS A 283 -44.60 9.55 22.42
C LYS A 283 -45.79 9.59 21.48
N LYS A 284 -46.64 10.63 21.57
CA LYS A 284 -47.83 10.79 20.70
C LYS A 284 -47.47 10.91 19.21
N TYR A 285 -46.25 11.35 18.89
CA TYR A 285 -45.79 11.55 17.52
C TYR A 285 -44.79 10.49 17.03
N LEU A 286 -44.56 9.42 17.82
CA LEU A 286 -43.77 8.28 17.36
C LEU A 286 -44.58 7.44 16.39
N LYS A 287 -43.97 7.11 15.25
CA LYS A 287 -44.53 6.18 14.26
C LYS A 287 -43.55 5.02 14.09
N GLU A 288 -44.02 3.81 14.32
CA GLU A 288 -43.24 2.60 14.06
C GLU A 288 -43.30 2.27 12.56
N THR A 289 -42.15 2.01 11.96
CA THR A 289 -42.03 1.55 10.57
C THR A 289 -41.15 0.31 10.57
N PRO A 290 -41.63 -0.85 10.08
CA PRO A 290 -40.81 -2.04 10.00
C PRO A 290 -39.67 -1.81 9.01
N VAL A 291 -38.45 -2.05 9.47
CA VAL A 291 -37.23 -1.97 8.66
C VAL A 291 -36.60 -3.35 8.55
N VAL A 292 -36.19 -3.71 7.33
CA VAL A 292 -35.47 -4.95 7.06
C VAL A 292 -34.09 -4.84 7.69
N GLY A 293 -33.58 -5.94 8.26
CA GLY A 293 -32.25 -5.95 8.87
C GLY A 293 -31.17 -5.46 7.90
N SER A 294 -30.29 -4.59 8.37
CA SER A 294 -29.17 -4.02 7.59
C SER A 294 -27.86 -4.29 8.31
N VAL A 295 -26.79 -4.54 7.55
CA VAL A 295 -25.43 -4.50 8.09
C VAL A 295 -25.03 -3.04 8.25
N THR A 296 -24.64 -2.65 9.46
CA THR A 296 -24.04 -1.32 9.71
C THR A 296 -22.53 -1.47 9.70
N LEU A 297 -21.88 -0.88 8.69
CA LEU A 297 -20.43 -0.73 8.68
C LEU A 297 -20.03 0.39 9.64
N LYS A 298 -19.14 0.08 10.58
CA LYS A 298 -18.43 1.07 11.39
C LYS A 298 -16.95 0.88 11.14
N ILE A 299 -16.33 1.86 10.48
CA ILE A 299 -14.88 1.91 10.29
C ILE A 299 -14.32 2.59 11.54
N SER A 300 -13.55 1.85 12.33
CA SER A 300 -12.87 2.32 13.55
C SER A 300 -11.55 2.99 13.25
#